data_AF-A0A7L1ZW29-F1
#
_entry.id   AF-A0A7L1ZW29-F1
#
_cell.length_a   1.000
_cell.length_b   1.000
_cell.length_c   1.000
_cell.angle_alpha   90.00
_cell.angle_beta   90.00
_cell.angle_gamma   90.00
#
_symmetry.space_group_name_H-M   'P 1'
#
loop_
_entity.id
_entity.type
_entity.pdbx_description
1 polymer ?
#
loop_
_entity_poly.entity_id
_entity_poly.type
_entity_poly.pdbx_seq_one_letter_code
_entity_poly.pdbx_strand_id
1 'polypeptide(L)'
;VVTPMGSSSNQPQEIEEGEAGFALLFPKIDGVKIHTFHFSKDVKNRVFDESKFAEAGLKNNPDLRVVLLFGYNSWKTGATRFLHQIVNPLNEKSIILAGGQVESFTSLTSENNHAQPGDACGVVGLAFSGAQIQSATVLLDQDVADERTAEAAMQRLKAANIPEHNTIGFMFACVGRGYRHYKTKRNMEADAFRKFFPNVPLFGFFGHGEIGCDRIVTGNFVLRECNDIKDDLLHGYTTVMTLIHLGSTK
;
A
#
# COMPACT_ATOMS: atom_id res chain seq x y z
N VAL A 1 0.90 -11.83 4.46
CA VAL A 1 1.36 -11.27 5.74
C VAL A 1 0.16 -10.98 6.61
N VAL A 2 0.10 -11.51 7.83
CA VAL A 2 -1.04 -11.29 8.72
C VAL A 2 -0.62 -11.35 10.18
N THR A 3 -1.20 -10.47 11.00
CA THR A 3 -1.16 -10.62 12.47
C THR A 3 -2.33 -11.49 12.89
N PRO A 4 -2.11 -12.72 13.42
CA PRO A 4 -3.20 -13.63 13.79
C PRO A 4 -4.13 -13.01 14.85
N MET A 5 -5.45 -13.22 14.70
CA MET A 5 -6.43 -12.71 15.65
C MET A 5 -6.26 -13.33 17.05
N GLY A 6 -6.60 -12.56 18.10
CA GLY A 6 -6.62 -13.01 19.49
C GLY A 6 -5.93 -12.05 20.46
N SER A 7 -4.71 -11.60 20.12
CA SER A 7 -3.97 -10.59 20.89
C SER A 7 -3.23 -9.63 19.96
N SER A 8 -3.21 -8.33 20.30
CA SER A 8 -2.38 -7.33 19.63
C SER A 8 -0.90 -7.66 19.70
N SER A 9 -0.47 -8.53 20.64
CA SER A 9 0.92 -8.99 20.82
C SER A 9 1.31 -10.20 19.95
N ASN A 10 0.39 -10.78 19.19
CA ASN A 10 0.70 -11.93 18.33
C ASN A 10 1.71 -11.53 17.25
N GLN A 11 2.78 -12.31 17.08
CA GLN A 11 3.76 -12.02 16.03
C GLN A 11 3.10 -12.11 14.63
N PRO A 12 3.35 -11.16 13.72
CA PRO A 12 2.87 -11.28 12.36
C PRO A 12 3.57 -12.44 11.65
N GLN A 13 2.84 -13.07 10.73
CA GLN A 13 3.33 -14.21 9.95
C GLN A 13 3.41 -13.85 8.47
N GLU A 14 4.57 -14.10 7.88
CA GLU A 14 4.83 -14.13 6.45
C GLU A 14 4.51 -15.53 5.92
N ILE A 15 3.35 -15.64 5.28
CA ILE A 15 2.94 -16.86 4.56
C ILE A 15 3.31 -16.64 3.09
N GLU A 16 4.38 -17.30 2.65
CA GLU A 16 4.97 -17.15 1.31
C GLU A 16 4.48 -18.21 0.32
N GLU A 17 3.91 -19.32 0.81
CA GLU A 17 3.44 -20.44 -0.01
C GLU A 17 1.94 -20.66 0.17
N GLY A 18 1.26 -21.03 -0.93
CA GLY A 18 -0.16 -21.35 -0.96
C GLY A 18 -1.07 -20.22 -1.41
N GLU A 19 -2.36 -20.53 -1.53
CA GLU A 19 -3.40 -19.53 -1.81
C GLU A 19 -3.80 -18.83 -0.52
N ALA A 20 -3.76 -17.49 -0.53
CA ALA A 20 -4.18 -16.67 0.60
C ALA A 20 -5.04 -15.51 0.11
N GLY A 21 -6.07 -15.19 0.89
CA GLY A 21 -6.89 -14.00 0.72
C GLY A 21 -7.02 -13.28 2.06
N PHE A 22 -7.11 -11.95 2.03
CA PHE A 22 -7.46 -11.16 3.20
C PHE A 22 -8.53 -10.14 2.82
N ALA A 23 -9.41 -9.84 3.77
CA ALA A 23 -10.42 -8.81 3.64
C ALA A 23 -10.13 -7.72 4.68
N LEU A 24 -10.23 -6.46 4.26
CA LEU A 24 -10.15 -5.31 5.14
C LEU A 24 -11.57 -4.79 5.37
N LEU A 25 -12.05 -4.91 6.60
CA LEU A 25 -13.35 -4.36 7.01
C LEU A 25 -13.11 -3.17 7.92
N PHE A 26 -13.47 -1.97 7.45
CA PHE A 26 -13.34 -0.76 8.24
C PHE A 26 -14.71 -0.39 8.83
N PRO A 27 -14.80 -0.16 10.15
CA PRO A 27 -15.99 0.44 10.71
C PRO A 27 -16.13 1.88 10.21
N LYS A 28 -17.31 2.47 10.39
CA LYS A 28 -17.47 3.92 10.23
C LYS A 28 -16.62 4.60 11.30
N ILE A 29 -15.70 5.47 10.87
CA ILE A 29 -14.81 6.24 11.74
C ILE A 29 -15.10 7.71 11.50
N ASP A 30 -15.42 8.43 12.57
CA ASP A 30 -15.74 9.85 12.47
C ASP A 30 -14.53 10.64 11.92
N GLY A 31 -14.80 11.53 10.96
CA GLY A 31 -13.76 12.31 10.29
C GLY A 31 -12.95 11.56 9.22
N VAL A 32 -13.20 10.26 9.01
CA VAL A 32 -12.53 9.45 7.99
C VAL A 32 -13.52 9.00 6.92
N LYS A 33 -13.18 9.27 5.66
CA LYS A 33 -13.87 8.75 4.47
C LYS A 33 -12.98 7.74 3.77
N ILE A 34 -13.52 6.54 3.54
CA ILE A 34 -12.85 5.49 2.78
C ILE A 34 -13.68 5.26 1.51
N HIS A 35 -13.05 5.41 0.35
CA HIS A 35 -13.68 5.23 -0.95
C HIS A 35 -12.97 4.14 -1.74
N THR A 36 -13.72 3.17 -2.24
CA THR A 36 -13.20 2.12 -3.13
C THR A 36 -13.31 2.55 -4.58
N PHE A 37 -12.31 2.26 -5.40
CA PHE A 37 -12.37 2.52 -6.83
C PHE A 37 -11.81 1.35 -7.63
N HIS A 38 -12.25 1.25 -8.89
CA HIS A 38 -11.79 0.25 -9.85
C HIS A 38 -11.61 0.91 -11.23
N PHE A 39 -10.38 0.89 -11.71
CA PHE A 39 -10.00 1.38 -13.03
C PHE A 39 -9.54 0.21 -13.90
N SER A 40 -10.39 -0.21 -14.83
CA SER A 40 -10.02 -1.18 -15.86
C SER A 40 -9.39 -0.47 -17.06
N LYS A 41 -8.33 -1.05 -17.62
CA LYS A 41 -7.71 -0.58 -18.85
C LYS A 41 -8.67 -0.84 -20.01
N ASP A 42 -9.13 0.22 -20.64
CA ASP A 42 -9.89 0.13 -21.88
C ASP A 42 -8.96 -0.26 -23.05
N VAL A 43 -9.31 -1.32 -23.77
CA VAL A 43 -8.54 -1.79 -24.92
C VAL A 43 -8.65 -0.80 -26.10
N LYS A 44 -9.75 -0.04 -26.18
CA LYS A 44 -10.02 0.92 -27.25
C LYS A 44 -9.37 2.28 -27.01
N ASN A 45 -9.21 2.69 -25.75
CA ASN A 45 -8.68 3.99 -25.37
C ASN A 45 -7.26 3.88 -24.79
N ARG A 46 -6.29 4.55 -25.42
CA ARG A 46 -4.88 4.54 -24.98
C ARG A 46 -4.56 5.52 -23.85
N VAL A 47 -5.52 6.37 -23.50
CA VAL A 47 -5.39 7.42 -22.48
C VAL A 47 -6.44 7.19 -21.41
N PHE A 48 -6.01 7.20 -20.15
CA PHE A 48 -6.90 7.12 -19.01
C PHE A 48 -7.75 8.39 -18.92
N ASP A 49 -9.05 8.21 -18.69
CA ASP A 49 -9.97 9.32 -18.45
C ASP A 49 -9.79 9.87 -17.04
N GLU A 50 -9.11 11.01 -16.93
CA GLU A 50 -8.81 11.65 -15.64
C GLU A 50 -10.05 12.08 -14.86
N SER A 51 -11.22 12.22 -15.49
CA SER A 51 -12.46 12.56 -14.78
C SER A 51 -12.80 11.51 -13.71
N LYS A 52 -12.44 10.24 -13.97
CA LYS A 52 -12.59 9.12 -13.03
C LYS A 52 -11.81 9.30 -11.73
N PHE A 53 -10.73 10.09 -11.71
CA PHE A 53 -10.05 10.42 -10.46
C PHE A 53 -10.92 11.29 -9.55
N ALA A 54 -11.64 12.27 -10.11
CA ALA A 54 -12.51 13.12 -9.31
C ALA A 54 -13.69 12.31 -8.74
N GLU A 55 -14.28 11.43 -9.54
CA GLU A 55 -15.35 10.51 -9.11
C GLU A 55 -14.90 9.59 -7.98
N ALA A 56 -13.66 9.09 -8.05
CA ALA A 56 -13.05 8.25 -7.02
C ALA A 56 -12.55 9.02 -5.79
N GLY A 57 -12.73 10.35 -5.73
CA GLY A 57 -12.20 11.19 -4.65
C GLY A 57 -10.67 11.30 -4.63
N LEU A 58 -10.01 10.98 -5.72
CA LEU A 58 -8.55 11.00 -5.91
C LEU A 58 -8.03 12.33 -6.44
N LYS A 59 -8.91 13.21 -6.94
CA LYS A 59 -8.60 14.55 -7.45
C LYS A 59 -9.56 15.57 -6.82
N ASN A 60 -9.11 16.81 -6.67
CA ASN A 60 -9.86 17.90 -6.02
C ASN A 60 -10.31 17.58 -4.59
N ASN A 61 -9.54 16.75 -3.88
CA ASN A 61 -9.84 16.31 -2.53
C ASN A 61 -8.70 16.74 -1.58
N PRO A 62 -8.82 17.90 -0.91
CA PRO A 62 -7.76 18.40 -0.02
C PRO A 62 -7.58 17.56 1.25
N ASP A 63 -8.52 16.65 1.53
CA ASP A 63 -8.47 15.75 2.68
C ASP A 63 -7.87 14.38 2.32
N LEU A 64 -7.56 14.09 1.05
CA LEU A 64 -6.93 12.84 0.65
C LEU A 64 -5.54 12.71 1.29
N ARG A 65 -5.28 11.58 1.96
CA ARG A 65 -4.00 11.34 2.66
C ARG A 65 -3.34 10.03 2.28
N VAL A 66 -4.11 8.98 2.02
CA VAL A 66 -3.58 7.67 1.66
C VAL A 66 -4.36 7.06 0.52
N VAL A 67 -3.66 6.43 -0.41
CA VAL A 67 -4.24 5.59 -1.46
C VAL A 67 -3.54 4.23 -1.39
N LEU A 68 -4.30 3.19 -1.04
CA LEU A 68 -3.85 1.82 -1.24
C LEU A 68 -4.18 1.39 -2.67
N LEU A 69 -3.18 0.92 -3.41
CA LEU A 69 -3.29 0.67 -4.85
C LEU A 69 -2.84 -0.76 -5.22
N PHE A 70 -3.73 -1.52 -5.86
CA PHE A 70 -3.50 -2.90 -6.24
C PHE A 70 -3.68 -3.08 -7.73
N GLY A 71 -2.57 -3.29 -8.45
CA GLY A 71 -2.58 -3.59 -9.87
C GLY A 71 -2.78 -5.09 -10.10
N TYR A 72 -3.63 -5.47 -11.06
CA TYR A 72 -3.85 -6.88 -11.40
C TYR A 72 -3.64 -7.13 -12.91
N ASN A 73 -3.32 -8.37 -13.27
CA ASN A 73 -2.99 -8.78 -14.64
C ASN A 73 -1.89 -7.89 -15.28
N SER A 74 -0.87 -7.54 -14.50
CA SER A 74 0.20 -6.62 -14.90
C SER A 74 1.16 -7.18 -15.96
N TRP A 75 1.15 -8.49 -16.18
CA TRP A 75 1.87 -9.17 -17.26
C TRP A 75 1.31 -8.84 -18.65
N LYS A 76 0.11 -8.25 -18.75
CA LYS A 76 -0.53 -7.93 -20.03
C LYS A 76 0.11 -6.73 -20.71
N THR A 77 0.10 -6.76 -22.05
CA THR A 77 0.64 -5.69 -22.89
C THR A 77 0.06 -4.32 -22.51
N GLY A 78 0.93 -3.37 -22.21
CA GLY A 78 0.57 -2.00 -21.87
C GLY A 78 0.00 -1.81 -20.45
N ALA A 79 0.01 -2.85 -19.60
CA ALA A 79 -0.38 -2.71 -18.19
C ALA A 79 0.55 -1.76 -17.43
N THR A 80 1.87 -1.85 -17.64
CA THR A 80 2.84 -0.92 -17.03
C THR A 80 2.55 0.54 -17.40
N ARG A 81 2.28 0.83 -18.68
CA ARG A 81 1.91 2.18 -19.13
C ARG A 81 0.62 2.65 -18.45
N PHE A 82 -0.38 1.77 -18.37
CA PHE A 82 -1.64 2.09 -17.70
C PHE A 82 -1.45 2.37 -16.22
N LEU A 83 -0.61 1.57 -15.54
CA LEU A 83 -0.27 1.78 -14.14
C LEU A 83 0.43 3.13 -13.93
N HIS A 84 1.37 3.52 -14.79
CA HIS A 84 1.98 4.86 -14.75
C HIS A 84 0.98 6.00 -14.97
N GLN A 85 -0.02 5.82 -15.84
CA GLN A 85 -1.11 6.81 -16.01
C GLN A 85 -1.93 7.00 -14.73
N ILE A 86 -1.97 6.00 -13.85
CA ILE A 86 -2.66 6.08 -12.56
C ILE A 86 -1.74 6.60 -11.46
N VAL A 87 -0.51 6.08 -11.37
CA VAL A 87 0.45 6.38 -10.31
C VAL A 87 1.02 7.79 -10.42
N ASN A 88 1.37 8.25 -11.63
CA ASN A 88 2.05 9.53 -11.81
C ASN A 88 1.22 10.76 -11.37
N PRO A 89 -0.10 10.82 -11.61
CA PRO A 89 -0.95 11.87 -11.07
C PRO A 89 -1.09 11.82 -9.55
N LEU A 90 -1.07 10.63 -8.94
CA LEU A 90 -1.20 10.45 -7.49
C LEU A 90 0.13 10.61 -6.73
N ASN A 91 1.24 10.76 -7.44
CA ASN A 91 2.55 10.99 -6.88
C ASN A 91 2.71 12.45 -6.38
N GLU A 92 1.84 12.82 -5.46
CA GLU A 92 1.86 14.09 -4.74
C GLU A 92 2.43 13.87 -3.34
N LYS A 93 3.33 14.74 -2.88
CA LYS A 93 3.99 14.59 -1.57
C LYS A 93 3.02 14.64 -0.38
N SER A 94 1.80 15.16 -0.57
CA SER A 94 0.72 15.18 0.42
C SER A 94 -0.07 13.87 0.50
N ILE A 95 0.23 12.89 -0.35
CA ILE A 95 -0.47 11.60 -0.42
C ILE A 95 0.55 10.48 -0.22
N ILE A 96 0.23 9.53 0.66
CA ILE A 96 0.88 8.22 0.67
C ILE A 96 0.24 7.35 -0.41
N LEU A 97 1.05 6.91 -1.37
CA LEU A 97 0.67 5.84 -2.29
C LEU A 97 1.40 4.57 -1.86
N ALA A 98 0.65 3.52 -1.54
CA ALA A 98 1.22 2.25 -1.11
C ALA A 98 0.45 1.08 -1.71
N GLY A 99 1.13 -0.03 -2.01
CA GLY A 99 0.47 -1.23 -2.51
C GLY A 99 1.39 -2.10 -3.33
N GLY A 100 0.84 -2.78 -4.33
CA GLY A 100 1.59 -3.73 -5.12
C GLY A 100 0.80 -4.37 -6.24
N GLN A 101 1.48 -5.22 -7.01
CA GLN A 101 0.90 -5.98 -8.10
C GLN A 101 0.46 -7.36 -7.59
N VAL A 102 -0.85 -7.61 -7.62
CA VAL A 102 -1.47 -8.87 -7.22
C VAL A 102 -1.71 -9.76 -8.44
N GLU A 103 -1.73 -11.07 -8.23
CA GLU A 103 -1.99 -12.04 -9.31
C GLU A 103 -3.42 -11.92 -9.85
N SER A 104 -4.41 -11.88 -8.96
CA SER A 104 -5.82 -11.74 -9.30
C SER A 104 -6.55 -10.87 -8.27
N PHE A 105 -7.72 -10.39 -8.64
CA PHE A 105 -8.58 -9.60 -7.76
C PHE A 105 -10.04 -9.99 -7.95
N THR A 106 -10.79 -10.03 -6.84
CA THR A 106 -12.24 -10.26 -6.83
C THR A 106 -12.92 -9.05 -6.20
N SER A 107 -13.76 -8.35 -6.96
CA SER A 107 -14.59 -7.25 -6.47
C SER A 107 -16.02 -7.72 -6.22
N LEU A 108 -16.61 -7.36 -5.08
CA LEU A 108 -18.05 -7.53 -4.84
C LEU A 108 -18.87 -6.34 -5.35
N THR A 109 -18.23 -5.21 -5.66
CA THR A 109 -18.87 -3.96 -6.11
C THR A 109 -18.81 -3.76 -7.62
N SER A 110 -18.29 -4.74 -8.38
CA SER A 110 -18.31 -4.66 -9.84
C SER A 110 -19.74 -4.94 -10.34
N GLU A 111 -20.55 -3.89 -10.52
CA GLU A 111 -21.88 -4.01 -11.13
C GLU A 111 -21.85 -4.50 -12.60
N ASN A 112 -20.67 -4.72 -13.18
CA ASN A 112 -20.52 -5.22 -14.55
C ASN A 112 -20.15 -6.71 -14.60
N ASN A 113 -21.16 -7.56 -14.45
CA ASN A 113 -21.13 -8.99 -14.80
C ASN A 113 -20.87 -9.29 -16.30
N HIS A 114 -20.47 -8.30 -17.10
CA HIS A 114 -20.31 -8.43 -18.55
C HIS A 114 -18.89 -8.26 -19.09
N ALA A 115 -17.90 -7.93 -18.25
CA ALA A 115 -16.49 -7.97 -18.66
C ALA A 115 -15.83 -9.17 -18.00
N GLN A 116 -15.74 -10.27 -18.74
CA GLN A 116 -14.96 -11.45 -18.36
C GLN A 116 -13.58 -11.01 -17.80
N PRO A 117 -13.26 -11.31 -16.53
CA PRO A 117 -12.00 -10.91 -15.86
C PRO A 117 -10.73 -11.49 -16.51
N GLY A 118 -10.87 -12.46 -17.42
CA GLY A 118 -9.76 -13.18 -18.02
C GLY A 118 -8.80 -12.30 -18.82
N ASP A 119 -9.28 -11.24 -19.50
CA ASP A 119 -8.48 -10.52 -20.52
C ASP A 119 -8.18 -9.03 -20.24
N ALA A 120 -8.84 -8.38 -19.28
CA ALA A 120 -8.52 -6.99 -18.91
C ALA A 120 -7.40 -6.91 -17.85
N CYS A 121 -6.56 -5.86 -17.89
CA CYS A 121 -5.74 -5.46 -16.75
C CYS A 121 -6.27 -4.17 -16.14
N GLY A 122 -5.93 -3.91 -14.89
CA GLY A 122 -6.48 -2.76 -14.20
C GLY A 122 -5.89 -2.54 -12.82
N VAL A 123 -6.50 -1.60 -12.12
CA VAL A 123 -6.13 -1.21 -10.77
C VAL A 123 -7.37 -1.08 -9.92
N VAL A 124 -7.29 -1.56 -8.69
CA VAL A 124 -8.28 -1.32 -7.66
C VAL A 124 -7.62 -0.69 -6.45
N GLY A 125 -8.38 0.04 -5.66
CA GLY A 125 -7.78 0.70 -4.51
C GLY A 125 -8.78 1.25 -3.52
N LEU A 126 -8.19 1.76 -2.44
CA LEU A 126 -8.88 2.40 -1.31
C LEU A 126 -8.28 3.79 -1.12
N ALA A 127 -9.10 4.81 -1.20
CA ALA A 127 -8.73 6.19 -0.90
C ALA A 127 -9.18 6.54 0.52
N PHE A 128 -8.24 6.95 1.37
CA PHE A 128 -8.49 7.39 2.74
C PHE A 128 -8.35 8.90 2.82
N SER A 129 -9.45 9.56 3.19
CA SER A 129 -9.52 11.02 3.31
C SER A 129 -9.98 11.44 4.69
N GLY A 130 -9.34 12.47 5.24
CA GLY A 130 -9.64 13.01 6.56
C GLY A 130 -8.43 13.74 7.16
N ALA A 131 -8.66 14.92 7.73
CA ALA A 131 -7.58 15.75 8.30
C ALA A 131 -6.84 15.08 9.47
N GLN A 132 -7.48 14.13 10.16
CA GLN A 132 -6.89 13.38 11.27
C GLN A 132 -5.99 12.22 10.85
N ILE A 133 -6.02 11.82 9.58
CA ILE A 133 -5.22 10.71 9.10
C ILE A 133 -3.75 11.12 9.09
N GLN A 134 -2.92 10.25 9.65
CA GLN A 134 -1.47 10.34 9.55
C GLN A 134 -0.96 9.03 8.96
N SER A 135 0.07 9.11 8.14
CA SER A 135 0.60 7.94 7.47
C SER A 135 2.08 8.11 7.18
N ALA A 136 2.80 6.99 7.19
CA ALA A 136 4.20 6.96 6.85
C ALA A 136 4.51 5.65 6.12
N THR A 137 5.43 5.74 5.17
CA THR A 137 5.94 4.62 4.40
C THR A 137 7.46 4.61 4.44
N VAL A 138 8.01 3.40 4.47
CA VAL A 138 9.43 3.16 4.22
C VAL A 138 9.57 2.08 3.16
N LEU A 139 10.41 2.36 2.17
CA LEU A 139 10.89 1.40 1.19
C LEU A 139 12.10 0.68 1.78
N LEU A 140 12.01 -0.64 1.78
CA LEU A 140 13.15 -1.53 1.99
C LEU A 140 13.57 -1.94 0.58
N ASP A 141 14.74 -1.52 0.13
CA ASP A 141 15.26 -1.86 -1.19
C ASP A 141 15.92 -3.25 -1.21
N GLN A 142 16.66 -3.56 -2.27
CA GLN A 142 17.35 -4.83 -2.47
C GLN A 142 18.57 -5.01 -1.56
N ASP A 143 19.09 -3.92 -0.98
CA ASP A 143 20.28 -3.94 -0.12
C ASP A 143 19.93 -4.32 1.33
N VAL A 144 18.64 -4.31 1.69
CA VAL A 144 18.15 -4.86 2.95
C VAL A 144 18.24 -6.39 2.91
N ALA A 145 19.28 -6.93 3.55
CA ALA A 145 19.67 -8.33 3.43
C ALA A 145 19.70 -9.09 4.77
N ASP A 146 19.56 -8.38 5.89
CA ASP A 146 19.65 -8.97 7.23
C ASP A 146 18.80 -8.22 8.27
N GLU A 147 18.79 -8.76 9.48
CA GLU A 147 18.01 -8.21 10.60
C GLU A 147 18.40 -6.78 10.93
N ARG A 148 19.70 -6.45 10.90
CA ARG A 148 20.18 -5.10 11.22
C ARG A 148 19.67 -4.08 10.21
N THR A 149 19.75 -4.40 8.92
CA THR A 149 19.29 -3.52 7.84
C THR A 149 17.77 -3.41 7.80
N ALA A 150 17.05 -4.48 8.09
CA ALA A 150 15.59 -4.46 8.24
C ALA A 150 15.15 -3.61 9.45
N GLU A 151 15.80 -3.76 10.60
CA GLU A 151 15.54 -2.93 11.78
C GLU A 151 15.88 -1.46 11.55
N ALA A 152 16.95 -1.15 10.81
CA ALA A 152 17.26 0.22 10.44
C ALA A 152 16.14 0.87 9.60
N ALA A 153 15.52 0.12 8.68
CA ALA A 153 14.35 0.59 7.94
C ALA A 153 13.15 0.83 8.88
N MET A 154 12.89 -0.07 9.83
CA MET A 154 11.81 0.11 10.81
C MET A 154 12.07 1.29 11.76
N GLN A 155 13.32 1.56 12.10
CA GLN A 155 13.70 2.73 12.87
C GLN A 155 13.43 4.04 12.10
N ARG A 156 13.67 4.06 10.78
CA ARG A 156 13.28 5.20 9.92
C ARG A 156 11.77 5.41 9.95
N LEU A 157 10.99 4.33 9.82
CA LEU A 157 9.53 4.41 9.93
C LEU A 157 9.08 4.88 11.32
N LYS A 158 9.72 4.41 12.38
CA LYS A 158 9.44 4.83 13.77
C LYS A 158 9.70 6.31 14.00
N ALA A 159 10.72 6.86 13.36
CA ALA A 159 11.06 8.28 13.44
C ALA A 159 9.96 9.21 12.89
N ALA A 160 9.03 8.69 12.08
CA ALA A 160 7.86 9.43 11.62
C ALA A 160 6.87 9.78 12.76
N ASN A 161 7.02 9.16 13.94
CA ASN A 161 6.23 9.44 15.14
C ASN A 161 4.71 9.32 14.93
N ILE A 162 4.30 8.36 14.08
CA ILE A 162 2.90 7.99 13.90
C ILE A 162 2.38 7.33 15.17
N PRO A 163 1.24 7.76 15.75
CA PRO A 163 0.65 7.10 16.91
C PRO A 163 0.39 5.62 16.64
N GLU A 164 0.56 4.74 17.63
CA GLU A 164 0.33 3.30 17.45
C GLU A 164 -1.13 2.87 17.69
N HIS A 165 -1.84 3.59 18.56
CA HIS A 165 -3.26 3.34 18.79
C HIS A 165 -4.08 3.81 17.58
N ASN A 166 -5.10 3.04 17.18
CA ASN A 166 -5.89 3.27 15.94
C ASN A 166 -5.04 3.29 14.65
N THR A 167 -3.93 2.54 14.64
CA THR A 167 -3.04 2.44 13.50
C THR A 167 -2.98 1.02 12.99
N ILE A 168 -2.91 0.89 11.66
CA ILE A 168 -2.78 -0.38 10.96
C ILE A 168 -1.51 -0.33 10.14
N GLY A 169 -0.71 -1.40 10.21
CA GLY A 169 0.46 -1.61 9.39
C GLY A 169 0.11 -2.38 8.12
N PHE A 170 0.72 -2.00 6.99
CA PHE A 170 0.70 -2.75 5.76
C PHE A 170 2.12 -3.11 5.30
N MET A 171 2.31 -4.34 4.84
CA MET A 171 3.54 -4.87 4.24
C MET A 171 3.22 -5.40 2.84
N PHE A 172 3.73 -4.71 1.81
CA PHE A 172 3.64 -5.15 0.42
C PHE A 172 5.04 -5.53 -0.04
N ALA A 173 5.31 -6.83 -0.16
CA ALA A 173 6.63 -7.36 -0.45
C ALA A 173 6.67 -8.02 -1.83
N CYS A 174 7.82 -7.97 -2.49
CA CYS A 174 8.01 -8.74 -3.72
C CYS A 174 8.05 -10.23 -3.42
N VAL A 175 7.53 -11.06 -4.30
CA VAL A 175 7.74 -12.52 -4.25
C VAL A 175 9.23 -12.91 -4.32
N GLY A 176 10.11 -12.01 -4.76
CA GLY A 176 11.56 -12.18 -4.69
C GLY A 176 12.16 -11.99 -3.29
N ARG A 177 11.37 -11.57 -2.30
CA ARG A 177 11.77 -11.31 -0.89
C ARG A 177 11.55 -12.56 -0.03
N GLY A 178 11.53 -12.39 1.29
CA GLY A 178 11.14 -13.43 2.23
C GLY A 178 12.24 -14.48 2.46
N TYR A 179 11.81 -15.71 2.76
CA TYR A 179 12.64 -16.81 3.27
C TYR A 179 13.93 -17.05 2.47
N ARG A 180 13.84 -17.04 1.13
CA ARG A 180 15.01 -17.30 0.27
C ARG A 180 15.96 -16.11 0.21
N HIS A 181 15.43 -14.90 0.13
CA HIS A 181 16.21 -13.66 0.16
C HIS A 181 17.02 -13.56 1.46
N TYR A 182 16.39 -13.91 2.58
CA TYR A 182 17.00 -13.82 3.91
C TYR A 182 17.70 -15.10 4.37
N LYS A 183 18.31 -15.86 3.45
CA LYS A 183 19.14 -17.04 3.77
C LYS A 183 18.45 -17.99 4.76
N THR A 184 17.20 -18.35 4.45
CA THR A 184 16.34 -19.24 5.23
C THR A 184 15.83 -18.72 6.58
N LYS A 185 15.92 -17.41 6.86
CA LYS A 185 15.20 -16.80 7.98
C LYS A 185 13.81 -16.37 7.52
N ARG A 186 12.78 -16.93 8.16
CA ARG A 186 11.37 -16.54 7.95
C ARG A 186 11.04 -15.27 8.72
N ASN A 187 9.99 -14.57 8.30
CA ASN A 187 9.42 -13.43 9.00
C ASN A 187 10.40 -12.27 9.24
N MET A 188 11.49 -12.14 8.46
CA MET A 188 12.56 -11.18 8.77
C MET A 188 12.02 -9.75 8.95
N GLU A 189 11.19 -9.31 8.02
CA GLU A 189 10.70 -7.93 7.98
C GLU A 189 9.50 -7.74 8.90
N ALA A 190 8.62 -8.74 8.99
CA ALA A 190 7.51 -8.78 9.94
C ALA A 190 8.01 -8.78 11.40
N ASP A 191 9.07 -9.52 11.71
CA ASP A 191 9.69 -9.56 13.04
C ASP A 191 10.38 -8.23 13.35
N ALA A 192 11.11 -7.66 12.39
CA ALA A 192 11.67 -6.32 12.53
C ALA A 192 10.56 -5.30 12.81
N PHE A 193 9.46 -5.31 12.05
CA PHE A 193 8.32 -4.43 12.28
C PHE A 193 7.76 -4.59 13.70
N ARG A 194 7.56 -5.83 14.14
CA ARG A 194 7.01 -6.14 15.47
C ARG A 194 7.89 -5.61 16.61
N LYS A 195 9.21 -5.59 16.47
CA LYS A 195 10.11 -5.02 17.49
C LYS A 195 9.86 -3.52 17.73
N PHE A 196 9.52 -2.77 16.69
CA PHE A 196 9.31 -1.32 16.78
C PHE A 196 7.85 -0.92 16.98
N PHE A 197 6.91 -1.78 16.60
CA PHE A 197 5.46 -1.55 16.67
C PHE A 197 4.75 -2.75 17.33
N PRO A 198 4.93 -2.95 18.65
CA PRO A 198 4.49 -4.15 19.35
C PRO A 198 2.98 -4.38 19.34
N ASN A 199 2.20 -3.31 19.19
CA ASN A 199 0.73 -3.33 19.27
C ASN A 199 0.03 -3.01 17.94
N VAL A 200 0.79 -2.70 16.89
CA VAL A 200 0.20 -2.37 15.58
C VAL A 200 0.00 -3.67 14.80
N PRO A 201 -1.25 -4.00 14.38
CA PRO A 201 -1.48 -5.15 13.54
C PRO A 201 -0.89 -4.90 12.14
N LEU A 202 -0.19 -5.89 11.61
CA LEU A 202 0.42 -5.87 10.28
C LEU A 202 -0.33 -6.81 9.32
N PHE A 203 -0.70 -6.28 8.15
CA PHE A 203 -1.37 -7.01 7.07
C PHE A 203 -0.66 -6.81 5.74
N GLY A 204 -0.95 -7.66 4.75
CA GLY A 204 -0.50 -7.44 3.38
C GLY A 204 -0.12 -8.75 2.69
N PHE A 205 0.68 -8.67 1.64
CA PHE A 205 0.92 -9.79 0.73
C PHE A 205 2.30 -9.75 0.08
N PHE A 206 2.67 -10.90 -0.47
CA PHE A 206 3.77 -11.03 -1.42
C PHE A 206 3.21 -10.92 -2.85
N GLY A 207 3.74 -10.01 -3.66
CA GLY A 207 3.23 -9.68 -4.99
C GLY A 207 4.33 -9.56 -6.06
N HIS A 208 3.94 -9.26 -7.29
CA HIS A 208 4.83 -9.21 -8.46
C HIS A 208 5.51 -7.84 -8.65
N GLY A 209 5.57 -7.03 -7.59
CA GLY A 209 6.08 -5.68 -7.61
C GLY A 209 5.35 -4.82 -6.59
N GLU A 210 6.02 -3.76 -6.15
CA GLU A 210 5.58 -2.92 -5.05
C GLU A 210 5.27 -1.52 -5.57
N ILE A 211 4.35 -0.84 -4.89
CA ILE A 211 3.98 0.54 -5.18
C ILE A 211 4.20 1.36 -3.91
N GLY A 212 5.02 2.40 -3.99
CA GLY A 212 5.26 3.34 -2.88
C GLY A 212 6.72 3.73 -2.70
N CYS A 213 7.00 4.72 -1.86
CA CYS A 213 8.35 5.21 -1.57
C CYS A 213 8.49 5.61 -0.09
N ASP A 214 9.66 6.07 0.33
CA ASP A 214 9.83 6.73 1.62
C ASP A 214 9.01 8.02 1.66
N ARG A 215 8.02 8.10 2.55
CA ARG A 215 7.19 9.31 2.68
C ARG A 215 6.52 9.40 4.03
N ILE A 216 6.32 10.62 4.51
CA ILE A 216 5.58 10.91 5.75
C ILE A 216 4.53 11.97 5.43
N VAL A 217 3.29 11.68 5.81
CA VAL A 217 2.15 12.58 5.70
C VAL A 217 1.50 12.70 7.07
N THR A 218 1.67 13.84 7.73
CA THR A 218 1.02 14.13 9.02
C THR A 218 0.24 15.43 8.89
N GLY A 219 -0.89 15.56 9.60
CA GLY A 219 -1.88 16.63 9.38
C GLY A 219 -1.29 18.05 9.22
N ASN A 220 -0.22 18.39 9.96
CA ASN A 220 0.41 19.72 9.95
C ASN A 220 1.76 19.77 9.22
N PHE A 221 2.30 18.64 8.76
CA PHE A 221 3.60 18.57 8.09
C PHE A 221 3.46 17.78 6.79
N VAL A 222 3.46 18.53 5.69
CA VAL A 222 3.96 18.02 4.42
C VAL A 222 5.44 18.38 4.41
N LEU A 223 6.33 17.39 4.35
CA LEU A 223 7.74 17.62 4.00
C LEU A 223 7.76 18.30 2.62
N ARG A 224 7.78 19.64 2.61
CA ARG A 224 8.12 20.43 1.43
C ARG A 224 9.64 20.51 1.39
N GLU A 225 10.25 19.74 0.51
CA GLU A 225 11.69 19.86 0.24
C GLU A 225 12.03 20.05 -1.26
N CYS A 226 13.23 20.63 -1.41
CA CYS A 226 13.77 21.53 -2.43
C CYS A 226 14.00 20.98 -3.85
N ASN A 227 13.54 19.78 -4.17
CA ASN A 227 13.71 19.18 -5.50
C ASN A 227 12.35 18.84 -6.13
N ASP A 228 12.15 19.31 -7.37
CA ASP A 228 10.96 19.10 -8.20
C ASP A 228 10.90 17.70 -8.87
N ILE A 229 11.86 16.83 -8.55
CA ILE A 229 11.89 15.45 -9.09
C ILE A 229 10.85 14.62 -8.35
N LYS A 230 9.92 14.02 -9.10
CA LYS A 230 8.94 13.06 -8.57
C LYS A 230 9.64 11.78 -8.13
N ASP A 231 9.19 11.20 -7.02
CA ASP A 231 9.70 9.92 -6.51
C ASP A 231 9.43 8.79 -7.50
N ASP A 232 10.35 7.84 -7.64
CA ASP A 232 10.00 6.56 -8.26
C ASP A 232 9.10 5.78 -7.30
N LEU A 233 8.02 5.22 -7.82
CA LEU A 233 6.98 4.56 -7.03
C LEU A 233 6.75 3.11 -7.44
N LEU A 234 7.36 2.63 -8.53
CA LEU A 234 7.14 1.26 -9.01
C LEU A 234 8.42 0.47 -8.85
N HIS A 235 8.36 -0.58 -8.03
CA HIS A 235 9.56 -1.31 -7.62
C HIS A 235 9.40 -2.82 -7.82
N GLY A 236 10.55 -3.50 -7.81
CA GLY A 236 10.64 -4.96 -7.76
C GLY A 236 11.82 -5.37 -6.90
N TYR A 237 11.71 -6.55 -6.28
CA TYR A 237 12.62 -7.02 -5.22
C TYR A 237 12.68 -6.07 -4.00
N THR A 238 11.58 -5.35 -3.74
CA THR A 238 11.48 -4.43 -2.60
C THR A 238 10.34 -4.85 -1.63
N THR A 239 10.21 -4.13 -0.51
CA THR A 239 9.01 -4.13 0.32
C THR A 239 8.68 -2.70 0.66
N VAL A 240 7.40 -2.36 0.56
CA VAL A 240 6.84 -1.12 1.10
C VAL A 240 6.16 -1.43 2.44
N MET A 241 6.70 -0.87 3.52
CA MET A 241 6.10 -0.94 4.85
C MET A 241 5.36 0.38 5.12
N THR A 242 4.08 0.31 5.46
CA THR A 242 3.18 1.45 5.59
C THR A 242 2.49 1.45 6.95
N LEU A 243 2.32 2.61 7.57
CA LEU A 243 1.44 2.82 8.72
C LEU A 243 0.30 3.74 8.31
N ILE A 244 -0.95 3.38 8.60
CA ILE A 244 -2.10 4.26 8.46
C ILE A 244 -2.74 4.45 9.83
N HIS A 245 -2.61 5.66 10.37
CA HIS A 245 -3.30 6.09 11.59
C HIS A 245 -4.62 6.77 11.23
N LEU A 246 -5.71 6.29 11.82
CA LEU A 246 -7.08 6.71 11.47
C LEU A 246 -7.62 7.85 12.36
N GLY A 247 -6.79 8.39 13.25
CA GLY A 247 -7.18 9.41 14.23
C GLY A 247 -7.73 8.80 15.53
N SER A 248 -7.96 9.66 16.52
CA SER A 248 -8.60 9.29 17.79
C SER A 248 -10.12 9.41 17.65
N THR A 249 -10.85 8.39 18.05
CA THR A 249 -12.27 8.53 18.41
C THR A 249 -12.33 9.37 19.68
N LYS A 250 -12.82 10.61 19.57
CA LYS A 250 -13.16 11.41 20.75
C LYS A 250 -14.34 10.81 21.51
#